data_AF-A0A7X9KQ71-F1
#
_entry.id   AF-A0A7X9KQ71-F1
#
_cell.length_a   1.000
_cell.length_b   1.000
_cell.length_c   1.000
_cell.angle_alpha   90.00
_cell.angle_beta   90.00
_cell.angle_gamma   90.00
#
_symmetry.space_group_name_H-M   'P 1'
#
loop_
_entity.id
_entity.type
_entity.pdbx_description
1 polymer ?
#
loop_
_entity_poly.entity_id
_entity_poly.type
_entity_poly.pdbx_seq_one_letter_code
_entity_poly.pdbx_strand_id
1 'polypeptide(L)' 'MKVKMTLDIFSGRPNSTLEVSGTEAKKILEQLDVRSAFRKNTDATAPELVNLGFRGIILEQSGADTDKNFLLICV' A
#
# COMPACT_ATOMS: atom_id res chain seq x y z
N MET A 1 5.95 5.41 -14.99
CA MET A 1 5.12 5.08 -13.80
C MET A 1 5.79 3.96 -13.05
N LYS A 2 5.89 4.08 -11.73
CA LYS A 2 6.44 3.11 -10.81
C LYS A 2 5.49 2.93 -9.63
N VAL A 3 5.46 1.73 -9.08
CA VAL A 3 4.72 1.42 -7.85
C VAL A 3 5.70 0.75 -6.89
N LYS A 4 5.85 1.33 -5.71
CA LYS A 4 6.60 0.74 -4.61
C LYS A 4 5.62 0.18 -3.59
N MET A 5 5.77 -1.09 -3.27
CA MET A 5 4.97 -1.84 -2.33
C MET A 5 5.81 -2.13 -1.09
N THR A 6 5.33 -1.74 0.08
CA THR A 6 5.99 -2.00 1.36
C THR A 6 5.08 -2.86 2.22
N LEU A 7 5.56 -4.03 2.66
CA LEU A 7 4.87 -4.83 3.66
C LEU A 7 5.17 -4.23 5.03
N ASP A 8 4.18 -3.61 5.67
CA ASP A 8 4.33 -3.03 7.00
C ASP A 8 4.06 -4.09 8.06
N ILE A 9 5.13 -4.56 8.70
CA ILE A 9 5.12 -5.68 9.65
C ILE A 9 5.78 -5.21 10.94
N PHE A 10 5.07 -5.32 12.06
CA PHE A 10 5.64 -5.01 13.36
C PHE A 10 6.51 -6.17 13.87
N SER A 11 7.72 -6.27 13.33
CA SER A 11 8.68 -7.35 13.65
C SER A 11 9.98 -6.88 14.31
N GLY A 12 10.16 -5.56 14.46
CA GLY A 12 11.43 -4.95 14.85
C GLY A 12 12.52 -4.99 13.77
N ARG A 13 12.23 -5.56 12.59
CA ARG A 13 13.12 -5.57 11.42
C ARG A 13 12.69 -4.48 10.41
N PRO A 14 13.59 -4.01 9.53
CA PRO A 14 13.21 -3.16 8.41
C PRO A 14 12.11 -3.83 7.55
N ASN A 15 11.12 -3.04 7.14
CA ASN A 15 10.04 -3.52 6.28
C ASN A 15 10.56 -3.93 4.89
N SER A 16 9.99 -5.01 4.34
CA SER A 16 10.31 -5.48 3.00
C SER A 16 9.64 -4.59 1.95
N THR A 17 10.42 -4.18 0.94
CA THR A 17 9.95 -3.31 -0.14
C THR A 17 10.16 -3.97 -1.50
N LEU A 18 9.17 -3.85 -2.39
CA LEU A 18 9.21 -4.28 -3.79
C LEU A 18 8.91 -3.08 -4.69
N GLU A 19 9.77 -2.80 -5.66
CA GLU A 19 9.53 -1.78 -6.69
C GLU A 19 9.19 -2.46 -8.02
N VAL A 20 8.07 -2.06 -8.61
CA VAL A 20 7.59 -2.54 -9.91
C VAL A 20 7.41 -1.35 -10.84
N SER A 21 7.74 -1.51 -12.12
CA SER A 21 7.68 -0.42 -13.10
C SER A 21 7.02 -0.86 -14.41
N GLY A 22 6.68 0.11 -15.25
CA GLY A 22 6.15 -0.15 -16.60
C GLY A 22 4.77 -0.82 -16.58
N THR A 23 4.57 -1.79 -17.48
CA THR A 23 3.28 -2.45 -17.71
C THR A 23 2.76 -3.21 -16.50
N GLU A 24 3.66 -3.81 -15.71
CA GLU A 24 3.29 -4.57 -14.51
C GLU A 24 2.73 -3.63 -13.42
N ALA A 25 3.35 -2.48 -13.22
CA ALA A 25 2.84 -1.45 -12.30
C ALA A 25 1.43 -0.99 -12.68
N LYS A 26 1.16 -0.84 -13.99
CA LYS A 26 -0.18 -0.47 -14.49
C LYS A 26 -1.22 -1.54 -14.18
N LYS A 27 -0.91 -2.81 -14.43
CA LYS A 27 -1.82 -3.93 -14.13
C LYS A 27 -2.16 -4.02 -12.64
N ILE A 28 -1.17 -3.80 -11.76
CA ILE A 28 -1.38 -3.82 -10.30
C ILE A 28 -2.38 -2.73 -9.89
N LEU A 29 -2.21 -1.49 -10.38
CA LEU A 29 -3.12 -0.40 -10.07
C LEU A 29 -4.53 -0.63 -10.62
N GLU A 30 -4.67 -1.13 -11.85
CA GLU A 30 -5.97 -1.46 -12.44
C GLU A 30 -6.71 -2.54 -11.64
N GLN A 31 -6.00 -3.57 -11.17
CA GLN A 31 -6.59 -4.62 -10.33
C GLN A 31 -7.05 -4.10 -8.95
N LEU A 32 -6.32 -3.13 -8.39
CA LEU A 32 -6.69 -2.48 -7.13
C LEU A 32 -7.90 -1.59 -7.33
N ASP A 33 -7.91 -0.75 -8.37
CA ASP A 33 -9.01 0.16 -8.69
C ASP A 33 -10.34 -0.60 -8.87
N VAL A 34 -10.32 -1.67 -9.69
CA VAL A 34 -11.50 -2.51 -9.99
C VAL A 34 -12.05 -3.26 -8.75
N ARG A 35 -11.21 -3.56 -7.76
CA ARG A 35 -11.62 -4.31 -6.56
C ARG A 35 -11.95 -3.41 -5.36
N SER A 36 -11.88 -2.10 -5.52
CA SER A 36 -11.83 -1.20 -4.36
C SER A 36 -13.07 -0.35 -4.15
N ALA A 37 -13.78 -0.65 -3.07
CA ALA A 37 -14.39 0.39 -2.25
C ALA A 37 -13.34 0.83 -1.21
N PHE A 38 -12.20 1.38 -1.64
CA PHE A 38 -11.21 1.90 -0.70
C PHE A 38 -11.85 3.05 0.09
N ARG A 39 -12.15 2.82 1.36
CA ARG A 39 -12.57 3.87 2.28
C ARG A 39 -11.34 4.68 2.63
N LYS A 40 -11.43 6.02 2.56
CA LYS A 40 -10.40 6.88 3.15
C LYS A 40 -10.30 6.54 4.63
N ASN A 41 -9.16 6.01 5.05
CA ASN A 41 -8.87 5.80 6.46
C ASN A 41 -8.15 7.05 7.01
N THR A 42 -8.81 8.20 6.94
CA THR A 42 -8.26 9.49 7.39
C THR A 42 -8.43 9.74 8.89
N ASP A 43 -9.28 8.95 9.57
CA ASP A 43 -9.70 9.21 10.96
C ASP A 43 -9.35 8.09 11.95
N ALA A 44 -8.71 6.99 11.51
CA ALA A 44 -8.21 5.98 12.44
C ALA A 44 -6.95 6.50 13.15
N THR A 45 -7.13 7.20 14.26
CA THR A 45 -6.06 7.68 15.14
C THR A 45 -5.33 6.56 15.90
N ALA A 46 -5.84 5.33 15.85
CA ALA A 46 -5.21 4.16 16.42
C ALA A 46 -5.47 2.92 15.53
N PRO A 47 -4.45 2.11 15.22
CA PRO A 47 -4.69 0.79 14.62
C PRO A 47 -5.51 -0.05 15.59
N GLU A 48 -6.53 -0.77 15.08
CA GLU A 48 -7.22 -1.78 15.89
C GLU A 48 -6.19 -2.78 16.44
N LEU A 49 -6.27 -3.06 17.74
CA LEU A 49 -5.35 -3.94 18.47
C LEU A 49 -5.60 -5.42 18.13
N VAL A 50 -5.52 -5.78 16.85
CA VAL A 50 -5.72 -7.15 16.38
C VAL A 50 -4.44 -7.61 15.68
N ASN A 51 -3.71 -8.51 16.33
CA ASN A 51 -2.50 -9.21 15.88
C ASN A 51 -1.27 -8.34 15.54
N LEU A 52 -0.34 -8.26 16.50
CA LEU A 52 0.97 -7.59 16.48
C LEU A 52 1.98 -8.19 15.48
N GLY A 53 1.55 -8.54 14.26
CA GLY A 53 2.41 -9.07 13.20
C GLY A 53 2.33 -8.23 11.94
N PHE A 54 1.17 -8.19 11.29
CA PHE A 54 0.98 -7.54 10.00
C PHE A 54 0.07 -6.31 10.12
N ARG A 55 0.56 -5.15 9.71
CA ARG A 55 -0.18 -3.87 9.77
C ARG A 55 -0.85 -3.53 8.45
N GLY A 56 -0.26 -3.96 7.33
CA GLY A 56 -0.84 -3.74 6.01
C GLY A 56 0.21 -3.66 4.90
N ILE A 57 -0.25 -3.17 3.75
CA ILE A 57 0.57 -2.94 2.57
C ILE A 57 0.52 -1.46 2.23
N ILE A 58 1.68 -0.82 2.17
CA ILE A 58 1.80 0.57 1.72
C ILE A 58 2.12 0.55 0.22
N LEU A 59 1.33 1.26 -0.57
CA LEU A 59 1.50 1.38 -2.02
C LEU A 59 1.80 2.84 -2.38
N GLU A 60 2.99 3.08 -2.92
CA GLU A 60 3.45 4.40 -3.33
C GLU A 60 3.55 4.42 -4.87
N GLN A 61 2.73 5.23 -5.53
CA GLN A 61 2.82 5.46 -6.98
C GLN A 61 3.67 6.70 -7.25
N SER A 62 4.69 6.57 -8.10
CA SER A 62 5.53 7.68 -8.56
C SER A 62 5.65 7.72 -10.09
N GLY A 63 5.78 8.93 -10.65
CA GLY A 63 5.97 9.13 -12.09
C GLY A 63 5.53 10.52 -12.59
N ALA A 64 5.83 10.80 -13.86
CA ALA A 64 5.81 12.13 -14.48
C ALA A 64 4.49 12.94 -14.38
N ASP A 65 3.37 12.33 -14.02
CA ASP A 65 2.06 12.99 -13.96
C ASP A 65 1.37 12.91 -12.59
N THR A 66 1.88 12.13 -11.63
CA THR A 66 1.23 12.03 -10.30
C THR A 66 2.10 11.30 -9.27
N ASP A 67 2.30 11.93 -8.12
CA ASP A 67 2.72 11.27 -6.88
C ASP A 67 1.47 11.02 -6.04
N LYS A 68 1.07 9.74 -5.89
CA LYS A 68 -0.08 9.33 -5.07
C LYS A 68 0.36 8.24 -4.10
N ASN A 69 0.10 8.47 -2.82
CA ASN A 69 0.34 7.50 -1.77
C ASN A 69 -0.99 6.86 -1.35
N PHE A 70 -1.04 5.54 -1.43
CA PHE A 70 -2.18 4.74 -1.01
C PHE A 70 -1.74 3.82 0.13
N LEU A 71 -2.40 3.94 1.29
CA LEU A 71 -2.21 3.00 2.39
C LEU A 71 -3.31 1.95 2.33
N LEU A 72 -2.94 0.70 2.04
CA LEU A 72 -3.87 -0.43 2.08
C LEU A 72 -3.73 -1.12 3.44
N ILE A 73 -4.70 -0.88 4.32
CA ILE A 73 -4.81 -1.60 5.58
C ILE A 73 -5.72 -2.80 5.35
N CYS A 74 -5.16 -4.00 5.43
CA CYS A 74 -5.95 -5.23 5.48
C CYS A 74 -6.28 -5.49 6.95
N VAL A 75 -7.53 -5.26 7.34
CA VAL A 75 -8.09 -5.64 8.64
C VAL A 75 -8.75 -7.01 8.52
#